data_AF-A0A1E4JQ29-F1
#
_entry.id   AF-A0A1E4JQ29-F1
#
_cell.length_a   1.000
_cell.length_b   1.000
_cell.length_c   1.000
_cell.angle_alpha   90.00
_cell.angle_beta   90.00
_cell.angle_gamma   90.00
#
_symmetry.space_group_name_H-M   'P 1'
#
loop_
_entity.id
_entity.type
_entity.pdbx_description
1 polymer ?
#
loop_
_entity_poly.entity_id
_entity_poly.type
_entity_poly.pdbx_seq_one_letter_code
_entity_poly.pdbx_strand_id
1 'polypeptide(L)'
;MFFGFLDELRAAGIPASLKEHLLLLEALDREVIDRTPEQFYYLSRAIYVKDEGLLDRFDQVFNKVFKGLLTDYGQTPVDVPEDWLKAVAEKYLTPEEMEAIKSLGSWDEIMETLKKRLEEQQKRHQGGNKWIGTGGTSPYGNSGYNPEGVRIGGESKHKRALKVWEKREFQNLDNTKELGTRNIKIALRRLRKFAREGAADELDIPGTIDGTARQGWLDIKMRPERRNAVKLLLFLDIGGSMDPFIKLCEELFSAATSEFKNLEFFYFHNCPYEGVWKDNKRRWSERTQMWDILHKYGHDYKLVFVGDASMSAYEISHPGGSVEHFNEEAGAVWLQRMTNVYPAAVWLNPVPEAHWGYTQSIKMIKQLMNDRMYPLTLAGLDDAMRELTRKH
;
A
#
# COMPACT_ATOMS: atom_id res chain seq x y z
N MET A 1 26.66 -0.36 -11.26
CA MET A 1 25.72 -1.01 -10.32
C MET A 1 24.66 -0.02 -9.82
N PHE A 2 25.04 1.13 -9.24
CA PHE A 2 24.08 2.09 -8.65
C PHE A 2 23.18 2.87 -9.64
N PHE A 3 23.66 3.20 -10.84
CA PHE A 3 22.81 3.83 -11.87
C PHE A 3 21.69 2.89 -12.35
N GLY A 4 22.00 1.60 -12.53
CA GLY A 4 20.99 0.59 -12.88
C GLY A 4 19.92 0.40 -11.81
N PHE A 5 20.28 0.56 -10.52
CA PHE A 5 19.32 0.51 -9.42
C PHE A 5 18.34 1.70 -9.46
N LEU A 6 18.83 2.92 -9.72
CA LEU A 6 17.98 4.12 -9.83
C LEU A 6 17.00 4.01 -11.02
N ASP A 7 17.47 3.51 -12.15
CA ASP A 7 16.65 3.33 -13.36
C ASP A 7 15.58 2.25 -13.16
N GLU A 8 15.92 1.15 -12.48
CA GLU A 8 14.96 0.08 -12.15
C GLU A 8 13.91 0.53 -11.12
N LEU A 9 14.29 1.36 -10.14
CA LEU A 9 13.34 1.97 -9.21
C LEU A 9 12.33 2.87 -9.95
N ARG A 10 12.81 3.71 -10.87
CA ARG A 10 11.95 4.56 -11.72
C ARG A 10 11.06 3.74 -12.64
N ALA A 11 11.61 2.69 -13.25
CA ALA A 11 10.85 1.78 -14.12
C ALA A 11 9.71 1.08 -13.36
N ALA A 12 9.90 0.79 -12.07
CA ALA A 12 8.87 0.25 -11.18
C ALA A 12 7.89 1.31 -10.62
N GLY A 13 8.00 2.56 -11.05
CA GLY A 13 7.11 3.65 -10.63
C GLY A 13 7.42 4.21 -9.24
N ILE A 14 8.62 3.97 -8.70
CA ILE A 14 9.10 4.63 -7.48
C ILE A 14 9.71 5.98 -7.90
N PRO A 15 9.26 7.12 -7.34
CA PRO A 15 9.70 8.45 -7.77
C PRO A 15 11.09 8.79 -7.24
N ALA A 16 12.08 7.98 -7.58
CA ALA A 16 13.46 8.12 -7.15
C ALA A 16 14.15 9.28 -7.87
N SER A 17 14.44 10.36 -7.16
CA SER A 17 15.09 11.56 -7.68
C SER A 17 16.62 11.46 -7.59
N LEU A 18 17.33 12.27 -8.40
CA LEU A 18 18.78 12.36 -8.30
C LEU A 18 19.23 12.84 -6.91
N LYS A 19 18.41 13.67 -6.25
CA LYS A 19 18.67 14.17 -4.90
C LYS A 19 18.70 13.03 -3.87
N GLU A 20 17.76 12.11 -3.93
CA GLU A 20 17.74 10.92 -3.05
C GLU A 20 18.92 9.99 -3.36
N HIS A 21 19.30 9.89 -4.63
CA HIS A 21 20.46 9.10 -5.00
C HIS A 21 21.76 9.65 -4.43
N LEU A 22 21.97 10.97 -4.53
CA LEU A 22 23.11 11.65 -3.92
C LEU A 22 23.11 11.52 -2.40
N LEU A 23 21.93 11.58 -1.75
CA LEU A 23 21.80 11.37 -0.32
C LEU A 23 22.20 9.95 0.11
N LEU A 24 21.87 8.93 -0.68
CA LEU A 24 22.33 7.56 -0.43
C LEU A 24 23.86 7.46 -0.53
N LEU A 25 24.46 8.06 -1.57
CA LEU A 25 25.91 8.04 -1.76
C LEU A 25 26.63 8.78 -0.61
N GLU A 26 26.11 9.93 -0.19
CA GLU A 26 26.64 10.68 0.95
C GLU A 26 26.51 9.88 2.26
N ALA A 27 25.40 9.17 2.47
CA ALA A 27 25.21 8.33 3.66
C ALA A 27 26.17 7.12 3.68
N LEU A 28 26.53 6.58 2.51
CA LEU A 28 27.53 5.53 2.40
C LEU A 28 28.95 6.05 2.60
N ASP A 29 29.27 7.22 2.04
CA ASP A 29 30.57 7.88 2.19
C ASP A 29 30.87 8.24 3.65
N ARG A 30 29.84 8.68 4.39
CA ARG A 30 29.92 8.98 5.83
C ARG A 30 29.82 7.76 6.74
N GLU A 31 29.83 6.55 6.18
CA GLU A 31 29.76 5.28 6.92
C GLU A 31 28.59 5.20 7.93
N VAL A 32 27.41 5.72 7.55
CA VAL A 32 26.21 5.77 8.42
C VAL A 32 25.68 4.37 8.75
N ILE A 33 26.06 3.37 7.96
CA ILE A 33 25.70 1.96 8.13
C ILE A 33 26.93 1.07 8.04
N ASP A 34 26.86 -0.09 8.67
CA ASP A 34 27.78 -1.20 8.45
C ASP A 34 27.70 -1.67 6.98
N ARG A 35 28.82 -2.18 6.46
CA ARG A 35 28.95 -2.69 5.08
C ARG A 35 28.28 -4.06 4.90
N THR A 36 27.01 -4.15 5.27
CA THR A 36 26.18 -5.35 5.16
C THR A 36 25.03 -5.13 4.18
N PRO A 37 24.65 -6.14 3.39
CA PRO A 37 23.49 -6.07 2.50
C PRO A 37 22.18 -5.67 3.18
N GLU A 38 21.98 -6.14 4.42
CA GLU A 38 20.78 -5.85 5.20
C GLU A 38 20.68 -4.37 5.58
N GLN A 39 21.76 -3.79 6.10
CA GLN A 39 21.73 -2.37 6.45
C GLN A 39 21.64 -1.48 5.19
N PHE A 40 22.27 -1.90 4.09
CA PHE A 40 22.11 -1.23 2.81
C PHE A 40 20.65 -1.27 2.30
N TYR A 41 19.95 -2.40 2.44
CA TYR A 41 18.52 -2.52 2.14
C TYR A 41 17.70 -1.52 2.96
N TYR A 42 17.89 -1.45 4.27
CA TYR A 42 17.11 -0.54 5.12
C TYR A 42 17.41 0.94 4.83
N LEU A 43 18.67 1.30 4.62
CA LEU A 43 19.08 2.67 4.29
C LEU A 43 18.52 3.11 2.94
N SER A 44 18.67 2.28 1.91
CA SER A 44 18.13 2.59 0.57
C SER A 44 16.61 2.68 0.58
N ARG A 45 15.92 1.79 1.30
CA ARG A 45 14.45 1.86 1.46
C ARG A 45 14.01 3.15 2.12
N ALA A 46 14.68 3.56 3.21
CA ALA A 46 14.34 4.79 3.92
C ALA A 46 14.54 6.06 3.07
N ILE A 47 15.49 6.04 2.13
CA ILE A 47 15.80 7.17 1.27
C ILE A 47 14.87 7.24 0.05
N TYR A 48 14.57 6.11 -0.60
CA TYR A 48 13.79 6.10 -1.84
C TYR A 48 12.28 5.92 -1.66
N VAL A 49 11.83 5.32 -0.56
CA VAL A 49 10.41 4.99 -0.35
C VAL A 49 9.80 5.96 0.66
N LYS A 50 9.01 6.92 0.15
CA LYS A 50 8.28 7.91 0.96
C LYS A 50 6.81 7.55 1.18
N ASP A 51 6.31 6.57 0.43
CA ASP A 51 4.94 6.06 0.49
C ASP A 51 4.99 4.56 0.79
N GLU A 52 4.28 4.13 1.82
CA GLU A 52 4.21 2.73 2.25
C GLU A 52 3.64 1.81 1.16
N GLY A 53 2.81 2.33 0.25
CA GLY A 53 2.26 1.57 -0.88
C GLY A 53 3.30 1.16 -1.93
N LEU A 54 4.51 1.75 -1.88
CA LEU A 54 5.62 1.44 -2.79
C LEU A 54 6.63 0.45 -2.19
N LEU A 55 6.44 0.01 -0.94
CA LEU A 55 7.37 -0.90 -0.26
C LEU A 55 7.53 -2.24 -0.98
N ASP A 56 6.44 -2.84 -1.45
CA ASP A 56 6.52 -4.11 -2.19
C ASP A 56 7.19 -3.95 -3.55
N ARG A 57 6.93 -2.83 -4.24
CA ARG A 57 7.61 -2.53 -5.50
C ARG A 57 9.10 -2.34 -5.28
N PHE A 58 9.48 -1.68 -4.19
CA PHE A 58 10.87 -1.51 -3.80
C PHE A 58 11.52 -2.86 -3.51
N ASP A 59 10.87 -3.73 -2.74
CA ASP A 59 11.37 -5.08 -2.44
C ASP A 59 11.56 -5.92 -3.70
N GLN A 60 10.63 -5.84 -4.65
CA GLN A 60 10.74 -6.52 -5.94
C GLN A 60 11.93 -6.01 -6.76
N VAL A 61 12.12 -4.69 -6.84
CA VAL A 61 13.26 -4.08 -7.55
C VAL A 61 14.58 -4.42 -6.86
N PHE A 62 14.64 -4.28 -5.54
CA PHE A 62 15.84 -4.58 -4.75
C PHE A 62 16.23 -6.05 -4.92
N ASN A 63 15.25 -6.96 -4.83
CA ASN A 63 15.50 -8.37 -5.11
C ASN A 63 15.96 -8.57 -6.55
N LYS A 64 15.28 -8.00 -7.56
CA LYS A 64 15.68 -8.13 -8.97
C LYS A 64 17.12 -7.66 -9.23
N VAL A 65 17.54 -6.56 -8.62
CA VAL A 65 18.86 -5.94 -8.85
C VAL A 65 19.97 -6.64 -8.07
N PHE A 66 19.69 -7.13 -6.86
CA PHE A 66 20.70 -7.70 -5.97
C PHE A 66 20.63 -9.24 -5.83
N LYS A 67 19.64 -9.91 -6.46
CA LYS A 67 19.55 -11.38 -6.52
C LYS A 67 20.74 -11.95 -7.27
N GLY A 68 21.45 -12.87 -6.62
CA GLY A 68 22.70 -13.48 -7.13
C GLY A 68 23.97 -12.82 -6.59
N LEU A 69 23.95 -11.50 -6.34
CA LEU A 69 25.08 -10.79 -5.73
C LEU A 69 25.17 -11.06 -4.23
N LEU A 70 24.05 -11.22 -3.53
CA LEU A 70 24.04 -11.42 -2.07
C LEU A 70 24.38 -12.84 -1.62
N THR A 71 24.38 -13.80 -2.55
CA THR A 71 24.72 -15.21 -2.30
C THR A 71 26.22 -15.43 -2.09
N ASP A 72 27.08 -14.57 -2.67
CA ASP A 72 28.54 -14.71 -2.56
C ASP A 72 29.16 -13.94 -1.38
N TYR A 73 28.47 -12.94 -0.82
CA TYR A 73 29.04 -12.09 0.24
C TYR A 73 28.97 -12.73 1.64
N GLY A 74 28.49 -13.97 1.74
CA GLY A 74 28.32 -14.68 3.01
C GLY A 74 29.51 -15.54 3.45
N GLN A 75 30.55 -15.72 2.62
CA GLN A 75 31.62 -16.68 2.94
C GLN A 75 33.01 -16.16 2.54
N THR A 76 33.63 -15.38 3.45
CA THR A 76 35.09 -15.12 3.55
C THR A 76 35.67 -14.21 2.44
N PRO A 77 36.74 -13.41 2.69
CA PRO A 77 37.37 -12.60 1.65
C PRO A 77 38.05 -13.57 0.67
N VAL A 78 37.63 -13.58 -0.59
CA VAL A 78 38.23 -14.44 -1.61
C VAL A 78 39.24 -13.60 -2.39
N ASP A 79 40.51 -14.00 -2.31
CA ASP A 79 41.56 -13.55 -3.22
C ASP A 79 41.15 -13.87 -4.65
N VAL A 80 41.22 -12.87 -5.53
CA VAL A 80 40.81 -12.99 -6.94
C VAL A 80 41.71 -14.02 -7.63
N PRO A 81 41.17 -15.14 -8.19
CA PRO A 81 41.99 -16.14 -8.84
C PRO A 81 42.68 -15.58 -10.08
N GLU A 82 44.00 -15.78 -10.17
CA GLU A 82 44.86 -15.26 -11.25
C GLU A 82 44.42 -15.74 -12.65
N ASP A 83 43.83 -16.95 -12.72
CA ASP A 83 43.31 -17.53 -13.96
C ASP A 83 42.03 -16.85 -14.43
N TRP A 84 41.23 -16.32 -13.51
CA TRP A 84 40.04 -15.54 -13.82
C TRP A 84 40.41 -14.17 -14.41
N LEU A 85 41.51 -13.56 -13.94
CA LEU A 85 42.06 -12.31 -14.49
C LEU A 85 42.73 -12.51 -15.86
N LYS A 86 43.47 -13.61 -16.07
CA LYS A 86 44.04 -13.96 -17.40
C LYS A 86 42.95 -14.17 -18.45
N ALA A 87 41.88 -14.89 -18.09
CA ALA A 87 40.76 -15.13 -19.00
C ALA A 87 39.99 -13.86 -19.38
N VAL A 88 40.01 -12.83 -18.51
CA VAL A 88 39.42 -11.51 -18.80
C VAL A 88 40.37 -10.67 -19.66
N ALA A 89 41.68 -10.72 -19.43
CA ALA A 89 42.69 -10.01 -20.23
C ALA A 89 42.74 -10.52 -21.69
N GLU A 90 42.66 -11.84 -21.91
CA GLU A 90 42.63 -12.44 -23.26
C GLU A 90 41.40 -12.02 -24.09
N LYS A 91 40.33 -11.58 -23.42
CA LYS A 91 39.05 -11.28 -24.06
C LYS A 91 38.91 -9.81 -24.49
N TYR A 92 39.78 -8.92 -24.00
CA TYR A 92 39.69 -7.48 -24.20
C TYR A 92 40.98 -6.80 -24.72
N LEU A 93 42.06 -7.56 -24.96
CA LEU A 93 43.34 -7.04 -25.48
C LEU A 93 43.72 -7.73 -26.80
N THR A 94 44.33 -6.98 -27.73
CA THR A 94 44.83 -7.53 -29.00
C THR A 94 46.15 -8.30 -28.79
N PRO A 95 46.54 -9.21 -29.71
CA PRO A 95 47.75 -10.02 -29.57
C PRO A 95 49.04 -9.19 -29.37
N GLU A 96 49.12 -8.03 -30.03
CA GLU A 96 50.25 -7.11 -29.95
C GLU A 96 50.30 -6.38 -28.59
N GLU A 97 49.15 -6.05 -28.01
CA GLU A 97 49.04 -5.45 -26.67
C GLU A 97 49.39 -6.47 -25.56
N MET A 98 49.10 -7.75 -25.81
CA MET A 98 49.40 -8.85 -24.89
C MET A 98 50.90 -9.15 -24.79
N GLU A 99 51.65 -8.97 -25.89
CA GLU A 99 53.12 -9.05 -25.89
C GLU A 99 53.78 -7.85 -25.21
N ALA A 100 53.24 -6.64 -25.41
CA ALA A 100 53.75 -5.44 -24.74
C ALA A 100 53.65 -5.55 -23.19
N ILE A 101 52.56 -6.17 -22.70
CA ILE A 101 52.30 -6.39 -21.26
C ILE A 101 53.26 -7.42 -20.63
N LYS A 102 53.78 -8.38 -21.39
CA LYS A 102 54.81 -9.31 -20.90
C LYS A 102 56.17 -8.65 -20.68
N SER A 103 56.42 -7.50 -21.32
CA SER A 103 57.72 -6.80 -21.26
C SER A 103 57.87 -5.83 -20.07
N LEU A 104 56.76 -5.43 -19.45
CA LEU A 104 56.70 -4.49 -18.32
C LEU A 104 56.46 -5.27 -17.02
N GLY A 105 57.55 -5.76 -16.41
CA GLY A 105 57.55 -6.75 -15.33
C GLY A 105 57.06 -6.29 -13.94
N SER A 106 55.88 -5.69 -13.85
CA SER A 106 55.15 -5.50 -12.58
C SER A 106 53.64 -5.56 -12.81
N TRP A 107 53.02 -6.62 -12.28
CA TRP A 107 51.59 -6.94 -12.44
C TRP A 107 50.66 -5.92 -11.76
N ASP A 108 51.13 -5.20 -10.74
CA ASP A 108 50.34 -4.24 -9.98
C ASP A 108 50.04 -2.95 -10.77
N GLU A 109 51.00 -2.44 -11.55
CA GLU A 109 50.81 -1.25 -12.39
C GLU A 109 49.87 -1.54 -13.57
N ILE A 110 49.92 -2.78 -14.08
CA ILE A 110 49.01 -3.26 -15.14
C ILE A 110 47.56 -3.25 -14.62
N MET A 111 47.32 -3.75 -13.40
CA MET A 111 46.00 -3.78 -12.78
C MET A 111 45.43 -2.38 -12.51
N GLU A 112 46.27 -1.42 -12.18
CA GLU A 112 45.88 -0.03 -11.96
C GLU A 112 45.45 0.66 -13.26
N THR A 113 46.17 0.39 -14.35
CA THR A 113 45.89 0.93 -15.69
C THR A 113 44.63 0.31 -16.29
N LEU A 114 44.40 -0.98 -16.03
CA LEU A 114 43.24 -1.75 -16.48
C LEU A 114 41.96 -1.35 -15.73
N LYS A 115 42.06 -1.02 -14.43
CA LYS A 115 40.97 -0.40 -13.66
C LYS A 115 40.54 0.94 -14.26
N LYS A 116 41.49 1.81 -14.63
CA LYS A 116 41.20 3.11 -15.26
C LYS A 116 40.45 2.96 -16.60
N ARG A 117 40.77 1.95 -17.41
CA ARG A 117 40.07 1.70 -18.68
C ARG A 117 38.69 1.05 -18.51
N LEU A 118 38.51 0.18 -17.51
CA LEU A 118 37.22 -0.44 -17.20
C LEU A 118 36.17 0.57 -16.69
N GLU A 119 36.61 1.65 -16.06
CA GLU A 119 35.76 2.78 -15.68
C GLU A 119 35.21 3.55 -16.90
N GLU A 120 35.94 3.59 -18.02
CA GLU A 120 35.55 4.33 -19.23
C GLU A 120 34.48 3.61 -20.09
N GLN A 121 34.32 2.29 -19.96
CA GLN A 121 33.53 1.50 -20.92
C GLN A 121 32.26 0.88 -20.33
N GLN A 122 31.45 1.70 -19.66
CA GLN A 122 30.03 1.44 -19.45
C GLN A 122 29.33 1.15 -20.80
N LYS A 123 29.10 -0.13 -21.16
CA LYS A 123 27.85 -0.65 -21.79
C LYS A 123 27.93 -2.13 -22.25
N ARG A 124 26.95 -2.89 -21.73
CA ARG A 124 26.05 -3.90 -22.35
C ARG A 124 26.55 -5.05 -23.26
N HIS A 125 26.18 -6.28 -22.80
CA HIS A 125 25.55 -7.42 -23.52
C HIS A 125 26.42 -8.23 -24.52
N GLN A 126 26.21 -9.52 -24.87
CA GLN A 126 25.23 -10.60 -24.57
C GLN A 126 25.81 -11.94 -25.14
N GLY A 127 25.49 -13.10 -24.53
CA GLY A 127 25.36 -14.46 -25.12
C GLY A 127 26.61 -15.13 -25.76
N GLY A 128 26.82 -16.45 -25.83
CA GLY A 128 26.08 -17.66 -25.43
C GLY A 128 26.66 -18.93 -26.14
N ASN A 129 26.36 -20.12 -25.59
CA ASN A 129 26.25 -21.48 -26.17
C ASN A 129 27.45 -22.29 -26.73
N LYS A 130 27.68 -23.48 -26.14
CA LYS A 130 28.11 -24.73 -26.84
C LYS A 130 27.70 -25.97 -26.02
N TRP A 131 27.28 -27.05 -26.67
CA TRP A 131 26.24 -28.02 -26.26
C TRP A 131 26.71 -29.49 -26.02
N ILE A 132 25.87 -30.28 -25.28
CA ILE A 132 25.40 -31.73 -25.38
C ILE A 132 26.44 -32.86 -25.53
N GLY A 133 26.38 -34.09 -24.96
CA GLY A 133 25.40 -34.98 -24.26
C GLY A 133 25.97 -36.44 -24.30
N THR A 134 25.63 -37.40 -23.42
CA THR A 134 24.57 -38.46 -23.51
C THR A 134 24.85 -39.50 -22.39
N GLY A 135 23.92 -40.21 -21.71
CA GLY A 135 22.46 -40.27 -21.72
C GLY A 135 21.96 -41.19 -20.57
N GLY A 136 20.64 -41.23 -20.33
CA GLY A 136 19.95 -42.19 -19.45
C GLY A 136 19.02 -41.59 -18.38
N THR A 137 17.72 -41.81 -18.54
CA THR A 137 16.54 -41.21 -17.88
C THR A 137 16.04 -41.91 -16.60
N SER A 138 15.59 -41.14 -15.59
CA SER A 138 14.46 -41.49 -14.72
C SER A 138 13.85 -40.22 -14.05
N PRO A 139 12.52 -39.99 -14.03
CA PRO A 139 11.89 -38.74 -13.59
C PRO A 139 11.57 -38.64 -12.08
N TYR A 140 12.02 -39.58 -11.25
CA TYR A 140 11.81 -39.54 -9.80
C TYR A 140 13.06 -40.04 -9.08
N GLY A 141 14.00 -39.13 -8.85
CA GLY A 141 15.24 -39.38 -8.12
C GLY A 141 15.66 -38.14 -7.35
N ASN A 142 15.82 -38.28 -6.04
CA ASN A 142 15.94 -37.22 -5.02
C ASN A 142 17.32 -36.54 -4.96
N SER A 143 18.00 -36.42 -6.11
CA SER A 143 19.41 -36.03 -6.18
C SER A 143 19.71 -35.30 -7.50
N GLY A 144 19.18 -34.08 -7.67
CA GLY A 144 19.46 -33.24 -8.84
C GLY A 144 19.49 -31.76 -8.49
N TYR A 145 20.60 -31.10 -8.83
CA TYR A 145 20.85 -29.67 -8.65
C TYR A 145 20.02 -28.87 -9.67
N ASN A 146 19.13 -28.00 -9.19
CA ASN A 146 18.26 -27.16 -10.03
C ASN A 146 18.85 -25.73 -10.12
N PRO A 147 19.14 -25.20 -11.33
CA PRO A 147 19.61 -23.83 -11.51
C PRO A 147 18.54 -22.77 -11.19
N GLU A 148 17.28 -23.18 -11.01
CA GLU A 148 16.22 -22.34 -10.46
C GLU A 148 15.91 -22.79 -9.03
N GLY A 149 16.53 -22.10 -8.07
CA GLY A 149 16.52 -22.44 -6.64
C GLY A 149 15.15 -22.38 -5.97
N VAL A 150 14.32 -23.39 -6.20
CA VAL A 150 13.22 -23.76 -5.29
C VAL A 150 13.68 -24.97 -4.48
N ARG A 151 14.09 -24.73 -3.24
CA ARG A 151 14.43 -25.79 -2.28
C ARG A 151 13.15 -26.20 -1.55
N ILE A 152 12.67 -27.42 -1.80
CA ILE A 152 11.57 -28.03 -1.04
C ILE A 152 12.16 -28.63 0.24
N GLY A 153 11.94 -27.96 1.37
CA GLY A 153 12.06 -28.53 2.72
C GLY A 153 13.45 -28.43 3.38
N GLY A 154 13.44 -28.04 4.66
CA GLY A 154 14.60 -28.02 5.56
C GLY A 154 14.62 -26.78 6.46
N GLU A 155 14.50 -26.96 7.78
CA GLU A 155 14.63 -25.88 8.76
C GLU A 155 16.07 -25.34 8.79
N SER A 156 16.22 -24.04 8.49
CA SER A 156 17.51 -23.36 8.59
C SER A 156 17.79 -22.99 10.05
N LYS A 157 18.88 -23.55 10.60
CA LYS A 157 19.30 -23.39 12.00
C LYS A 157 20.04 -22.10 12.34
N HIS A 158 20.16 -21.14 11.41
CA HIS A 158 20.74 -19.82 11.71
C HIS A 158 19.84 -18.69 11.19
N LYS A 159 19.01 -18.18 12.11
CA LYS A 159 18.09 -17.04 11.93
C LYS A 159 18.86 -15.71 11.91
N ARG A 160 19.53 -15.36 10.81
CA ARG A 160 19.95 -13.97 10.59
C ARG A 160 19.59 -13.52 9.17
N ALA A 161 18.52 -12.73 9.12
CA ALA A 161 18.28 -11.59 8.24
C ALA A 161 18.22 -11.72 6.71
N LEU A 162 18.72 -12.79 6.09
CA LEU A 162 18.80 -12.91 4.62
C LEU A 162 17.44 -13.13 3.91
N LYS A 163 16.30 -12.97 4.61
CA LYS A 163 14.98 -13.40 4.13
C LYS A 163 13.88 -12.33 4.12
N VAL A 164 14.13 -11.11 4.60
CA VAL A 164 13.04 -10.13 4.83
C VAL A 164 12.41 -9.68 3.50
N TRP A 165 13.23 -9.39 2.48
CA TRP A 165 12.76 -8.95 1.16
C TRP A 165 12.37 -10.11 0.22
N GLU A 166 12.81 -11.35 0.49
CA GLU A 166 12.33 -12.54 -0.24
C GLU A 166 10.91 -12.95 0.19
N LYS A 167 10.54 -12.66 1.44
CA LYS A 167 9.24 -13.02 2.01
C LYS A 167 8.07 -12.16 1.52
N ARG A 168 8.32 -11.13 0.71
CA ARG A 168 7.31 -10.18 0.21
C ARG A 168 6.32 -9.76 1.31
N GLU A 169 6.83 -9.39 2.49
CA GLU A 169 5.99 -9.05 3.65
C GLU A 169 5.03 -7.88 3.38
N PHE A 170 5.36 -7.04 2.39
CA PHE A 170 4.56 -5.90 1.96
C PHE A 170 3.69 -6.17 0.74
N GLN A 171 3.57 -7.41 0.24
CA GLN A 171 2.69 -7.76 -0.89
C GLN A 171 1.24 -7.27 -0.68
N ASN A 172 0.81 -7.20 0.57
CA ASN A 172 -0.51 -6.71 0.94
C ASN A 172 -0.65 -5.19 0.89
N LEU A 173 0.43 -4.42 0.78
CA LEU A 173 0.40 -2.96 0.66
C LEU A 173 0.42 -2.47 -0.79
N ASP A 174 0.48 -3.38 -1.77
CA ASP A 174 0.43 -3.01 -3.18
C ASP A 174 -0.95 -2.46 -3.53
N ASN A 175 -0.99 -1.19 -3.94
CA ASN A 175 -2.20 -0.41 -4.25
C ASN A 175 -3.04 -1.01 -5.40
N THR A 176 -2.51 -2.02 -6.10
CA THR A 176 -3.15 -2.73 -7.23
C THR A 176 -3.81 -4.07 -6.87
N LYS A 177 -3.68 -4.59 -5.65
CA LYS A 177 -4.37 -5.82 -5.21
C LYS A 177 -5.67 -5.54 -4.46
N GLU A 178 -6.57 -6.53 -4.51
CA GLU A 178 -7.88 -6.54 -3.85
C GLU A 178 -7.79 -5.93 -2.43
N LEU A 179 -8.70 -5.00 -2.15
CA LEU A 179 -8.81 -4.37 -0.85
C LEU A 179 -8.98 -5.44 0.23
N GLY A 180 -7.94 -5.61 1.05
CA GLY A 180 -8.01 -6.40 2.26
C GLY A 180 -8.43 -5.55 3.46
N THR A 181 -9.13 -6.16 4.42
CA THR A 181 -9.61 -5.51 5.66
C THR A 181 -8.53 -4.67 6.37
N ARG A 182 -7.26 -5.13 6.39
CA ARG A 182 -6.14 -4.38 7.00
C ARG A 182 -5.85 -3.07 6.28
N ASN A 183 -5.87 -3.05 4.96
CA ASN A 183 -5.59 -1.85 4.16
C ASN A 183 -6.72 -0.85 4.31
N ILE A 184 -7.97 -1.33 4.30
CA ILE A 184 -9.13 -0.50 4.58
C ILE A 184 -9.01 0.14 5.97
N LYS A 185 -8.64 -0.64 7.01
CA LYS A 185 -8.38 -0.07 8.34
C LYS A 185 -7.36 1.05 8.27
N ILE A 186 -6.23 0.84 7.58
CA ILE A 186 -5.18 1.87 7.43
C ILE A 186 -5.73 3.14 6.77
N ALA A 187 -6.52 3.04 5.70
CA ALA A 187 -7.13 4.22 5.08
C ALA A 187 -8.10 4.93 6.05
N LEU A 188 -8.96 4.18 6.74
CA LEU A 188 -9.90 4.70 7.73
C LEU A 188 -9.22 5.40 8.91
N ARG A 189 -7.95 5.06 9.22
CA ARG A 189 -7.18 5.72 10.28
C ARG A 189 -7.04 7.23 10.07
N ARG A 190 -7.14 7.73 8.83
CA ARG A 190 -7.04 9.16 8.51
C ARG A 190 -8.21 9.97 9.04
N LEU A 191 -9.39 9.37 9.17
CA LEU A 191 -10.53 10.00 9.82
C LEU A 191 -10.34 10.12 11.33
N ARG A 192 -9.37 9.43 11.95
CA ARG A 192 -9.27 9.41 13.42
C ARG A 192 -8.96 10.80 13.96
N LYS A 193 -9.94 11.37 14.66
CA LYS A 193 -9.76 12.57 15.47
C LYS A 193 -9.78 12.15 16.93
N PHE A 194 -8.61 12.06 17.52
CA PHE A 194 -8.49 11.67 18.93
C PHE A 194 -8.91 12.83 19.83
N ALA A 195 -10.00 12.65 20.57
CA ALA A 195 -10.34 13.50 21.69
C ALA A 195 -10.13 12.72 22.99
N ARG A 196 -9.84 13.44 24.08
CA ARG A 196 -9.80 12.88 25.42
C ARG A 196 -11.16 13.14 26.05
N GLU A 197 -12.00 12.11 26.12
CA GLU A 197 -13.36 12.19 26.65
C GLU A 197 -13.64 10.97 27.54
N GLY A 198 -14.36 11.17 28.63
CA GLY A 198 -14.74 10.13 29.58
C GLY A 198 -13.98 10.19 30.91
N ALA A 199 -13.99 9.07 31.64
CA ALA A 199 -13.36 8.95 32.95
C ALA A 199 -11.83 9.06 32.84
N ALA A 200 -11.21 9.62 33.88
CA ALA A 200 -9.78 9.81 33.97
C ALA A 200 -9.09 8.51 34.40
N ASP A 201 -9.00 7.56 33.48
CA ASP A 201 -8.47 6.21 33.75
C ASP A 201 -7.01 6.03 33.30
N GLU A 202 -6.45 7.00 32.55
CA GLU A 202 -5.06 6.97 32.07
C GLU A 202 -4.16 7.83 32.98
N LEU A 203 -3.00 7.30 33.38
CA LEU A 203 -2.02 8.07 34.14
C LEU A 203 -1.40 9.17 33.25
N ASP A 204 -1.56 10.43 33.65
CA ASP A 204 -0.90 11.56 33.00
C ASP A 204 0.53 11.70 33.50
N ILE A 205 1.45 10.94 32.91
CA ILE A 205 2.87 10.94 33.31
C ILE A 205 3.46 12.38 33.31
N PRO A 206 3.33 13.19 32.24
CA PRO A 206 3.84 14.57 32.25
C PRO A 206 3.20 15.45 33.34
N GLY A 207 1.88 15.39 33.50
CA GLY A 207 1.16 16.17 34.51
C GLY A 207 1.53 15.76 35.94
N THR A 208 1.77 14.46 36.14
CA THR A 208 2.23 13.88 37.41
C THR A 208 3.65 14.33 37.73
N ILE A 209 4.56 14.34 36.75
CA ILE A 209 5.94 14.80 36.94
C ILE A 209 5.99 16.29 37.29
N ASP A 210 5.28 17.15 36.54
CA ASP A 210 5.25 18.59 36.80
C ASP A 210 4.59 18.92 38.15
N GLY A 211 3.47 18.25 38.49
CA GLY A 211 2.82 18.38 39.79
C GLY A 211 3.75 17.98 40.94
N THR A 212 4.40 16.82 40.80
CA THR A 212 5.34 16.30 41.80
C THR A 212 6.54 17.23 41.97
N ALA A 213 7.10 17.75 40.87
CA ALA A 213 8.23 18.67 40.90
C ALA A 213 7.91 20.01 41.57
N ARG A 214 6.66 20.50 41.46
CA ARG A 214 6.23 21.76 42.10
C ARG A 214 5.86 21.62 43.56
N GLN A 215 5.23 20.50 43.95
CA GLN A 215 4.72 20.33 45.31
C GLN A 215 5.74 19.68 46.26
N GLY A 216 6.69 18.91 45.74
CA GLY A 216 7.68 18.20 46.55
C GLY A 216 7.19 16.86 47.14
N TRP A 217 5.99 16.42 46.76
CA TRP A 217 5.47 15.06 47.02
C TRP A 217 4.77 14.53 45.76
N LEU A 218 4.59 13.20 45.67
CA LEU A 218 4.01 12.54 44.50
C LEU A 218 2.57 13.02 44.26
N ASP A 219 2.36 13.79 43.19
CA ASP A 219 1.06 14.33 42.76
C ASP A 219 0.55 13.56 41.54
N ILE A 220 -0.15 12.45 41.77
CA ILE A 220 -0.66 11.57 40.69
C ILE A 220 -1.80 12.28 39.97
N LYS A 221 -1.58 12.60 38.70
CA LYS A 221 -2.61 13.16 37.82
C LYS A 221 -3.11 12.10 36.86
N MET A 222 -4.42 11.94 36.86
CA MET A 222 -5.12 11.07 35.91
C MET A 222 -5.72 11.93 34.80
N ARG A 223 -5.84 11.37 33.60
CA ARG A 223 -6.47 12.01 32.44
C ARG A 223 -7.33 11.01 31.67
N PRO A 224 -8.32 11.47 30.89
CA PRO A 224 -9.09 10.58 30.04
C PRO A 224 -8.24 10.00 28.90
N GLU A 225 -8.52 8.74 28.54
CA GLU A 225 -7.89 8.05 27.42
C GLU A 225 -8.20 8.76 26.09
N ARG A 226 -7.25 8.76 25.16
CA ARG A 226 -7.48 9.26 23.79
C ARG A 226 -8.33 8.26 23.00
N ARG A 227 -9.54 8.67 22.61
CA ARG A 227 -10.45 7.87 21.79
C ARG A 227 -10.82 8.61 20.50
N ASN A 228 -11.14 7.86 19.46
CA ASN A 228 -11.64 8.45 18.22
C ASN A 228 -13.03 9.04 18.48
N ALA A 229 -13.15 10.36 18.35
CA ALA A 229 -14.38 11.10 18.59
C ALA A 229 -15.23 11.23 17.32
N VAL A 230 -14.76 10.74 16.17
CA VAL A 230 -15.53 10.81 14.93
C VAL A 230 -16.76 9.93 15.03
N LYS A 231 -17.91 10.53 14.68
CA LYS A 231 -19.20 9.88 14.56
C LYS A 231 -19.49 9.64 13.09
N LEU A 232 -19.88 8.43 12.72
CA LEU A 232 -20.04 8.01 11.34
C LEU A 232 -21.43 7.42 11.11
N LEU A 233 -22.09 7.85 10.04
CA LEU A 233 -23.29 7.23 9.48
C LEU A 233 -22.90 6.48 8.21
N LEU A 234 -23.02 5.16 8.24
CA LEU A 234 -22.68 4.29 7.12
C LEU A 234 -23.96 3.76 6.45
N PHE A 235 -24.16 4.11 5.19
CA PHE A 235 -25.28 3.62 4.39
C PHE A 235 -24.75 2.63 3.36
N LEU A 236 -25.28 1.42 3.36
CA LEU A 236 -24.85 0.33 2.50
C LEU A 236 -25.98 -0.07 1.55
N ASP A 237 -25.70 -0.08 0.25
CA ASP A 237 -26.63 -0.53 -0.77
C ASP A 237 -26.75 -2.06 -0.76
N ILE A 238 -27.99 -2.55 -0.81
CA ILE A 238 -28.33 -3.95 -0.98
C ILE A 238 -29.22 -4.07 -2.22
N GLY A 239 -28.64 -3.88 -3.39
CA GLY A 239 -29.23 -4.24 -4.67
C GLY A 239 -28.62 -5.51 -5.25
N GLY A 240 -29.33 -6.19 -6.15
CA GLY A 240 -28.77 -7.37 -6.83
C GLY A 240 -27.53 -7.04 -7.68
N SER A 241 -27.37 -5.79 -8.10
CA SER A 241 -26.17 -5.30 -8.77
C SER A 241 -24.95 -5.20 -7.84
N MET A 242 -25.17 -5.22 -6.51
CA MET A 242 -24.12 -5.24 -5.50
C MET A 242 -23.60 -6.66 -5.20
N ASP A 243 -24.22 -7.73 -5.72
CA ASP A 243 -23.81 -9.11 -5.49
C ASP A 243 -22.30 -9.36 -5.74
N PRO A 244 -21.69 -8.85 -6.83
CA PRO A 244 -20.25 -9.00 -7.07
C PRO A 244 -19.36 -8.32 -6.04
N PHE A 245 -19.91 -7.37 -5.26
CA PHE A 245 -19.19 -6.50 -4.34
C PHE A 245 -19.48 -6.80 -2.86
N ILE A 246 -20.31 -7.80 -2.54
CA ILE A 246 -20.70 -8.15 -1.16
C ILE A 246 -19.46 -8.33 -0.27
N LYS A 247 -18.49 -9.13 -0.69
CA LYS A 247 -17.26 -9.38 0.08
C LYS A 247 -16.53 -8.07 0.40
N LEU A 248 -16.45 -7.18 -0.57
CA LEU A 248 -15.77 -5.90 -0.41
C LEU A 248 -16.50 -4.98 0.58
N CYS A 249 -17.83 -4.93 0.50
CA CYS A 249 -18.66 -4.20 1.45
C CYS A 249 -18.58 -4.78 2.87
N GLU A 250 -18.54 -6.11 3.02
CA GLU A 250 -18.35 -6.79 4.31
C GLU A 250 -17.00 -6.45 4.94
N GLU A 251 -15.92 -6.45 4.13
CA GLU A 251 -14.59 -6.08 4.60
C GLU A 251 -14.54 -4.61 5.04
N LEU A 252 -15.18 -3.71 4.30
CA LEU A 252 -15.31 -2.30 4.67
C LEU A 252 -16.10 -2.14 5.97
N PHE A 253 -17.24 -2.83 6.10
CA PHE A 253 -18.08 -2.79 7.29
C PHE A 253 -17.35 -3.31 8.53
N SER A 254 -16.64 -4.43 8.40
CA SER A 254 -15.81 -5.01 9.46
C SER A 254 -14.68 -4.06 9.89
N ALA A 255 -13.99 -3.45 8.91
CA ALA A 255 -12.96 -2.46 9.18
C ALA A 255 -13.52 -1.24 9.92
N ALA A 256 -14.63 -0.66 9.42
CA ALA A 256 -15.26 0.51 10.00
C ALA A 256 -15.78 0.26 11.43
N THR A 257 -16.47 -0.86 11.67
CA THR A 257 -16.97 -1.21 13.01
C THR A 257 -15.84 -1.39 14.02
N SER A 258 -14.66 -1.85 13.56
CA SER A 258 -13.51 -2.00 14.44
C SER A 258 -12.76 -0.70 14.76
N GLU A 259 -12.82 0.30 13.88
CA GLU A 259 -12.07 1.57 14.02
C GLU A 259 -12.91 2.71 14.63
N PHE A 260 -14.25 2.66 14.51
CA PHE A 260 -15.15 3.70 14.99
C PHE A 260 -16.09 3.16 16.07
N LYS A 261 -16.01 3.75 17.27
CA LYS A 261 -16.94 3.44 18.37
C LYS A 261 -18.35 3.99 18.10
N ASN A 262 -18.42 5.21 17.57
CA ASN A 262 -19.68 5.89 17.27
C ASN A 262 -20.01 5.68 15.79
N LEU A 263 -20.35 4.45 15.43
CA LEU A 263 -20.76 4.07 14.08
C LEU A 263 -22.21 3.60 14.12
N GLU A 264 -23.04 4.25 13.32
CA GLU A 264 -24.40 3.80 13.06
C GLU A 264 -24.48 3.42 11.58
N PHE A 265 -25.06 2.26 11.29
CA PHE A 265 -25.18 1.78 9.92
C PHE A 265 -26.65 1.55 9.55
N PHE A 266 -26.92 1.71 8.27
CA PHE A 266 -28.22 1.51 7.65
C PHE A 266 -28.03 0.90 6.26
N TYR A 267 -29.02 0.14 5.82
CA TYR A 267 -29.12 -0.41 4.50
C TYR A 267 -30.18 0.32 3.70
N PHE A 268 -29.92 0.49 2.41
CA PHE A 268 -30.86 1.05 1.44
C PHE A 268 -30.81 0.22 0.15
N HIS A 269 -31.72 0.48 -0.79
CA HIS A 269 -31.71 -0.17 -2.09
C HIS A 269 -31.71 0.92 -3.17
N ASN A 270 -30.64 0.96 -3.97
CA ASN A 270 -30.37 1.94 -5.03
C ASN A 270 -30.23 3.40 -4.55
N CYS A 271 -31.24 3.98 -3.91
CA CYS A 271 -31.24 5.34 -3.38
C CYS A 271 -31.77 5.39 -1.93
N PRO A 272 -31.21 6.24 -1.05
CA PRO A 272 -31.76 6.45 0.29
C PRO A 272 -33.03 7.32 0.17
N TYR A 273 -34.19 6.68 -0.06
CA TYR A 273 -35.49 7.35 -0.10
C TYR A 273 -36.01 7.71 1.32
N GLU A 274 -37.31 7.57 1.59
CA GLU A 274 -37.94 7.89 2.87
C GLU A 274 -37.69 6.88 3.99
N GLY A 275 -37.19 5.68 3.67
CA GLY A 275 -37.00 4.60 4.63
C GLY A 275 -35.75 3.78 4.37
N VAL A 276 -35.06 3.42 5.45
CA VAL A 276 -33.87 2.56 5.45
C VAL A 276 -34.00 1.48 6.52
N TRP A 277 -33.15 0.46 6.50
CA TRP A 277 -33.28 -0.71 7.37
C TRP A 277 -31.97 -1.02 8.11
N LYS A 278 -32.07 -1.65 9.28
CA LYS A 278 -30.89 -2.19 10.00
C LYS A 278 -30.68 -3.68 9.76
N ASP A 279 -31.75 -4.41 9.45
CA ASP A 279 -31.71 -5.84 9.14
C ASP A 279 -32.33 -6.08 7.77
N ASN A 280 -31.53 -6.63 6.85
CA ASN A 280 -31.96 -6.96 5.49
C ASN A 280 -33.08 -8.01 5.47
N LYS A 281 -33.08 -8.97 6.40
CA LYS A 281 -34.13 -10.01 6.47
C LYS A 281 -35.49 -9.44 6.87
N ARG A 282 -35.50 -8.31 7.58
CA ARG A 282 -36.69 -7.63 8.09
C ARG A 282 -37.00 -6.33 7.35
N ARG A 283 -36.45 -6.14 6.14
CA ARG A 283 -36.59 -4.88 5.37
C ARG A 283 -38.03 -4.40 5.18
N TRP A 284 -38.99 -5.33 5.10
CA TRP A 284 -40.41 -5.01 4.92
C TRP A 284 -41.17 -4.72 6.22
N SER A 285 -40.65 -5.18 7.37
CA SER A 285 -41.32 -5.09 8.67
C SER A 285 -40.71 -4.03 9.60
N GLU A 286 -39.41 -3.76 9.49
CA GLU A 286 -38.66 -2.85 10.37
C GLU A 286 -37.94 -1.77 9.54
N ARG A 287 -38.71 -0.82 8.99
CA ARG A 287 -38.18 0.37 8.30
C ARG A 287 -37.99 1.51 9.30
N THR A 288 -36.79 2.09 9.31
CA THR A 288 -36.50 3.35 10.00
C THR A 288 -36.77 4.50 9.04
N GLN A 289 -37.56 5.49 9.46
CA GLN A 289 -37.84 6.64 8.61
C GLN A 289 -36.59 7.53 8.50
N MET A 290 -36.31 8.03 7.30
CA MET A 290 -35.17 8.89 7.05
C MET A 290 -35.26 10.19 7.87
N TRP A 291 -36.47 10.70 8.10
CA TRP A 291 -36.69 11.84 8.98
C TRP A 291 -36.21 11.60 10.40
N ASP A 292 -36.40 10.40 10.96
CA ASP A 292 -35.93 10.07 12.31
C ASP A 292 -34.40 10.13 12.37
N ILE A 293 -33.72 9.68 11.31
CA ILE A 293 -32.26 9.73 11.20
C ILE A 293 -31.78 11.17 11.14
N LEU A 294 -32.41 12.01 10.29
CA LEU A 294 -32.06 13.42 10.13
C LEU A 294 -32.28 14.25 11.41
N HIS A 295 -33.24 13.87 12.25
CA HIS A 295 -33.48 14.54 13.54
C HIS A 295 -32.63 13.98 14.68
N LYS A 296 -32.32 12.68 14.67
CA LYS A 296 -31.60 12.01 15.75
C LYS A 296 -30.08 12.28 15.69
N TYR A 297 -29.49 12.30 14.50
CA TYR A 297 -28.05 12.44 14.34
C TYR A 297 -27.70 13.87 13.93
N GLY A 298 -26.78 14.48 14.67
CA GLY A 298 -26.35 15.87 14.43
C GLY A 298 -25.49 16.03 13.18
N HIS A 299 -25.38 17.27 12.72
CA HIS A 299 -24.53 17.67 11.58
C HIS A 299 -23.03 17.35 11.75
N ASP A 300 -22.60 16.99 12.97
CA ASP A 300 -21.23 16.59 13.29
C ASP A 300 -20.91 15.15 12.85
N TYR A 301 -21.92 14.36 12.48
CA TYR A 301 -21.73 13.04 11.88
C TYR A 301 -21.16 13.14 10.46
N LYS A 302 -20.29 12.19 10.14
CA LYS A 302 -19.71 11.99 8.81
C LYS A 302 -20.54 10.97 8.05
N LEU A 303 -21.08 11.36 6.90
CA LEU A 303 -21.97 10.53 6.10
C LEU A 303 -21.20 9.78 5.02
N VAL A 304 -21.32 8.46 4.99
CA VAL A 304 -20.67 7.60 3.99
C VAL A 304 -21.73 6.72 3.35
N PHE A 305 -21.94 6.88 2.05
CA PHE A 305 -22.70 5.93 1.24
C PHE A 305 -21.76 4.93 0.59
N VAL A 306 -22.19 3.68 0.47
CA VAL A 306 -21.48 2.63 -0.26
C VAL A 306 -22.48 1.95 -1.17
N GLY A 307 -22.30 2.09 -2.48
CA GLY A 307 -23.22 1.57 -3.49
C GLY A 307 -22.68 1.78 -4.89
N ASP A 308 -23.06 0.91 -5.82
CA ASP A 308 -22.63 0.96 -7.21
C ASP A 308 -23.28 2.11 -8.01
N ALA A 309 -24.28 2.77 -7.41
CA ALA A 309 -25.09 3.84 -8.01
C ALA A 309 -25.70 3.42 -9.37
N SER A 310 -25.88 2.12 -9.59
CA SER A 310 -26.34 1.54 -10.86
C SER A 310 -27.81 1.21 -10.75
N MET A 311 -28.65 2.13 -11.20
CA MET A 311 -30.10 2.05 -11.09
C MET A 311 -30.77 2.73 -12.29
N SER A 312 -32.10 2.67 -12.38
CA SER A 312 -32.82 3.44 -13.39
C SER A 312 -32.68 4.94 -13.11
N ALA A 313 -32.48 5.78 -14.14
CA ALA A 313 -32.43 7.24 -13.93
C ALA A 313 -33.74 7.81 -13.34
N TYR A 314 -34.87 7.11 -13.55
CA TYR A 314 -36.17 7.48 -12.99
C TYR A 314 -36.24 7.31 -11.47
N GLU A 315 -35.52 6.33 -10.91
CA GLU A 315 -35.39 6.11 -9.46
C GLU A 315 -34.83 7.35 -8.74
N ILE A 316 -33.92 8.05 -9.40
CA ILE A 316 -33.30 9.26 -8.84
C ILE A 316 -34.17 10.50 -9.08
N SER A 317 -34.75 10.63 -10.27
CA SER A 317 -35.31 11.90 -10.76
C SER A 317 -36.80 12.09 -10.50
N HIS A 318 -37.58 11.01 -10.33
CA HIS A 318 -39.05 11.10 -10.29
C HIS A 318 -39.64 10.50 -9.00
N PRO A 319 -40.75 11.08 -8.48
CA PRO A 319 -41.65 10.40 -7.56
C PRO A 319 -42.18 9.09 -8.15
N GLY A 320 -42.37 8.07 -7.32
CA GLY A 320 -42.79 6.73 -7.73
C GLY A 320 -41.75 5.96 -8.54
N GLY A 321 -40.52 6.47 -8.64
CA GLY A 321 -39.42 5.80 -9.35
C GLY A 321 -38.89 4.56 -8.64
N SER A 322 -39.04 4.46 -7.31
CA SER A 322 -38.54 3.35 -6.50
C SER A 322 -39.11 2.00 -6.95
N VAL A 323 -38.23 1.01 -7.06
CA VAL A 323 -38.60 -0.37 -7.46
C VAL A 323 -39.26 -1.13 -6.30
N GLU A 324 -39.01 -0.74 -5.05
CA GLU A 324 -39.52 -1.47 -3.88
C GLU A 324 -40.92 -1.01 -3.44
N HIS A 325 -41.24 0.26 -3.64
CA HIS A 325 -42.48 0.89 -3.17
C HIS A 325 -42.72 2.20 -3.91
N PHE A 326 -43.92 2.75 -3.80
CA PHE A 326 -44.21 4.08 -4.32
C PHE A 326 -43.63 5.16 -3.39
N ASN A 327 -42.57 5.84 -3.82
CA ASN A 327 -41.96 6.96 -3.09
C ASN A 327 -42.64 8.29 -3.46
N GLU A 328 -43.11 9.05 -2.46
CA GLU A 328 -43.77 10.34 -2.71
C GLU A 328 -42.80 11.41 -3.22
N GLU A 329 -41.53 11.36 -2.80
CA GLU A 329 -40.47 12.28 -3.21
C GLU A 329 -39.36 11.55 -3.97
N ALA A 330 -38.79 12.19 -4.98
CA ALA A 330 -37.70 11.62 -5.78
C ALA A 330 -36.42 11.36 -4.93
N GLY A 331 -35.64 10.34 -5.29
CA GLY A 331 -34.40 10.00 -4.59
C GLY A 331 -33.39 11.15 -4.52
N ALA A 332 -33.32 11.98 -5.57
CA ALA A 332 -32.49 13.18 -5.60
C ALA A 332 -32.82 14.18 -4.47
N VAL A 333 -34.10 14.32 -4.12
CA VAL A 333 -34.56 15.23 -3.06
C VAL A 333 -34.03 14.76 -1.71
N TRP A 334 -34.12 13.46 -1.44
CA TRP A 334 -33.61 12.87 -0.21
C TRP A 334 -32.09 12.95 -0.10
N LEU A 335 -31.37 12.64 -1.18
CA LEU A 335 -29.90 12.73 -1.19
C LEU A 335 -29.43 14.18 -0.98
N GLN A 336 -30.09 15.15 -1.60
CA GLN A 336 -29.81 16.57 -1.40
C GLN A 336 -30.12 17.00 0.05
N ARG A 337 -31.23 16.54 0.61
CA ARG A 337 -31.61 16.79 2.01
C ARG A 337 -30.54 16.25 2.98
N MET A 338 -30.09 15.02 2.78
CA MET A 338 -29.03 14.41 3.59
C MET A 338 -27.71 15.15 3.48
N THR A 339 -27.27 15.49 2.27
CA THR A 339 -26.00 16.21 2.04
C THR A 339 -26.01 17.65 2.54
N ASN A 340 -27.20 18.28 2.65
CA ASN A 340 -27.36 19.58 3.29
C ASN A 340 -27.26 19.50 4.82
N VAL A 341 -27.82 18.45 5.44
CA VAL A 341 -27.75 18.25 6.91
C VAL A 341 -26.34 17.80 7.33
N TYR A 342 -25.71 16.93 6.54
CA TYR A 342 -24.38 16.38 6.78
C TYR A 342 -23.41 16.93 5.74
N PRO A 343 -22.77 18.09 5.99
CA PRO A 343 -21.90 18.73 5.01
C PRO A 343 -20.67 17.89 4.68
N ALA A 344 -20.22 17.01 5.58
CA ALA A 344 -19.18 16.04 5.30
C ALA A 344 -19.81 14.71 4.88
N ALA A 345 -20.02 14.56 3.58
CA ALA A 345 -20.64 13.39 2.95
C ALA A 345 -19.82 12.89 1.76
N VAL A 346 -19.68 11.58 1.63
CA VAL A 346 -19.01 10.93 0.48
C VAL A 346 -19.80 9.71 0.00
N TRP A 347 -19.63 9.36 -1.27
CA TRP A 347 -20.16 8.14 -1.87
C TRP A 347 -19.02 7.26 -2.35
N LEU A 348 -18.93 6.03 -1.84
CA LEU A 348 -17.96 5.03 -2.25
C LEU A 348 -18.59 4.09 -3.26
N ASN A 349 -18.07 4.09 -4.49
CA ASN A 349 -18.60 3.29 -5.58
C ASN A 349 -17.64 2.13 -5.91
N PRO A 350 -18.05 0.86 -5.76
CA PRO A 350 -17.23 -0.29 -6.08
C PRO A 350 -17.04 -0.54 -7.59
N VAL A 351 -17.85 0.07 -8.45
CA VAL A 351 -17.68 0.02 -9.90
C VAL A 351 -16.41 0.79 -10.27
N PRO A 352 -15.53 0.25 -11.14
CA PRO A 352 -14.32 0.96 -11.56
C PRO A 352 -14.66 2.32 -12.19
N GLU A 353 -13.91 3.36 -11.83
CA GLU A 353 -14.18 4.75 -12.23
C GLU A 353 -14.26 4.95 -13.75
N ALA A 354 -13.47 4.18 -14.51
CA ALA A 354 -13.51 4.19 -15.98
C ALA A 354 -14.91 3.87 -16.55
N HIS A 355 -15.76 3.17 -15.79
CA HIS A 355 -17.11 2.83 -16.22
C HIS A 355 -18.19 3.83 -15.81
N TRP A 356 -17.88 4.79 -14.92
CA TRP A 356 -18.87 5.75 -14.43
C TRP A 356 -19.43 6.65 -15.55
N GLY A 357 -18.65 6.86 -16.62
CA GLY A 357 -19.07 7.62 -17.79
C GLY A 357 -20.15 6.95 -18.64
N TYR A 358 -20.36 5.63 -18.52
CA TYR A 358 -21.31 4.89 -19.36
C TYR A 358 -22.71 4.83 -18.75
N THR A 359 -22.84 4.89 -17.43
CA THR A 359 -24.11 4.75 -16.73
C THR A 359 -24.65 6.12 -16.29
N GLN A 360 -25.84 6.48 -16.76
CA GLN A 360 -26.44 7.79 -16.47
C GLN A 360 -26.72 8.01 -14.98
N SER A 361 -27.19 6.98 -14.26
CA SER A 361 -27.47 7.08 -12.82
C SER A 361 -26.20 7.41 -12.01
N ILE A 362 -25.06 6.81 -12.35
CA ILE A 362 -23.77 7.08 -11.69
C ILE A 362 -23.39 8.56 -11.86
N LYS A 363 -23.58 9.13 -13.06
CA LYS A 363 -23.35 10.58 -13.28
C LYS A 363 -24.27 11.45 -12.43
N MET A 364 -25.54 11.09 -12.34
CA MET A 364 -26.51 11.83 -11.53
C MET A 364 -26.14 11.80 -10.05
N ILE A 365 -25.81 10.63 -9.51
CA ILE A 365 -25.35 10.51 -8.11
C ILE A 365 -24.07 11.31 -7.88
N LYS A 366 -23.08 11.23 -8.78
CA LYS A 366 -21.84 12.02 -8.68
C LYS A 366 -22.14 13.52 -8.60
N GLN A 367 -23.05 14.01 -9.43
CA GLN A 367 -23.46 15.41 -9.44
C GLN A 367 -24.20 15.80 -8.15
N LEU A 368 -25.14 14.97 -7.68
CA LEU A 368 -25.87 15.21 -6.43
C LEU A 368 -24.96 15.19 -5.21
N MET A 369 -23.86 14.43 -5.27
CA MET A 369 -22.82 14.42 -4.25
C MET A 369 -21.81 15.56 -4.38
N ASN A 370 -21.98 16.48 -5.35
CA ASN A 370 -21.04 17.56 -5.68
C ASN A 370 -19.61 17.04 -5.93
N ASP A 371 -19.48 16.00 -6.77
CA ASP A 371 -18.22 15.33 -7.12
C ASP A 371 -17.51 14.62 -5.95
N ARG A 372 -18.16 14.46 -4.79
CA ARG A 372 -17.63 13.70 -3.64
C ARG A 372 -17.93 12.20 -3.73
N MET A 373 -17.75 11.64 -4.93
CA MET A 373 -17.87 10.20 -5.18
C MET A 373 -16.51 9.63 -5.54
N TYR A 374 -16.10 8.57 -4.83
CA TYR A 374 -14.77 7.99 -4.90
C TYR A 374 -14.84 6.48 -5.18
N PRO A 375 -13.90 5.91 -5.93
CA PRO A 375 -13.88 4.47 -6.18
C PRO A 375 -13.55 3.73 -4.88
N LEU A 376 -14.16 2.56 -4.67
CA LEU A 376 -13.85 1.70 -3.53
C LEU A 376 -12.51 0.97 -3.79
N THR A 377 -11.44 1.74 -3.72
CA THR A 377 -10.03 1.33 -3.85
C THR A 377 -9.25 1.95 -2.69
N LEU A 378 -7.99 1.56 -2.47
CA LEU A 378 -7.21 2.13 -1.37
C LEU A 378 -7.01 3.65 -1.54
N ALA A 379 -6.69 4.09 -2.76
CA ALA A 379 -6.53 5.51 -3.09
C ALA A 379 -7.86 6.26 -2.97
N GLY A 380 -8.96 5.70 -3.47
CA GLY A 380 -10.28 6.34 -3.38
C GLY A 380 -10.80 6.44 -1.94
N LEU A 381 -10.54 5.42 -1.10
CA LEU A 381 -10.81 5.50 0.34
C LEU A 381 -10.00 6.62 0.98
N ASP A 382 -8.70 6.69 0.68
CA ASP A 382 -7.81 7.74 1.18
C ASP A 382 -8.27 9.15 0.84
N ASP A 383 -8.74 9.37 -0.39
CA ASP A 383 -9.27 10.66 -0.84
C ASP A 383 -10.64 10.97 -0.25
N ALA A 384 -11.52 9.96 -0.12
CA ALA A 384 -12.79 10.10 0.58
C ALA A 384 -12.60 10.50 2.05
N MET A 385 -11.62 9.90 2.75
CA MET A 385 -11.34 10.27 4.14
C MET A 385 -10.79 11.70 4.26
N ARG A 386 -9.99 12.17 3.29
CA ARG A 386 -9.55 13.57 3.24
C ARG A 386 -10.72 14.52 3.03
N GLU A 387 -11.66 14.19 2.16
CA GLU A 387 -12.86 15.00 1.94
C GLU A 387 -13.68 15.11 3.22
N LEU A 388 -13.92 14.00 3.92
CA LEU A 388 -14.67 14.00 5.18
C LEU A 388 -14.02 14.80 6.32
N THR A 389 -12.69 15.01 6.27
CA THR A 389 -11.96 15.80 7.28
C THR A 389 -11.87 17.30 6.94
N ARG A 390 -12.22 17.72 5.72
CA ARG A 390 -12.28 19.14 5.37
C ARG A 390 -13.31 19.86 6.26
N LYS A 391 -12.95 21.08 6.69
CA LYS A 391 -13.87 21.99 7.36
C LYS A 391 -14.64 22.72 6.27
N HIS A 392 -15.96 22.50 6.23
CA HIS A 392 -16.88 23.24 5.37
C HIS A 392 -17.46 24.43 6.13
#